data_AF-A0A429AP75-F1
#
_entry.id   AF-A0A429AP75-F1
#
_cell.length_a   1.000
_cell.length_b   1.000
_cell.length_c   1.000
_cell.angle_alpha   90.00
_cell.angle_beta   90.00
_cell.angle_gamma   90.00
#
_symmetry.space_group_name_H-M   'P 1'
#
loop_
_entity.id
_entity.type
_entity.pdbx_description
1 polymer ?
#
loop_
_entity_poly.entity_id
_entity_poly.type
_entity_poly.pdbx_seq_one_letter_code
_entity_poly.pdbx_strand_id
1 'polypeptide(L)'
;MATDPVAFEAFYRRNVDAVTRFLARRVDDPHTVADLVAEVFVAVLDSAHTYRAELGSEIAWLYGVARKTISAERRRAYKQYQLTDRVSGRRSLATDDVARLEERIDAERHARQVFEAMAELPKGERAVLELVVIDQLTVTEAALALGIRQSAAKVRLHRARRTLRNLPFVMSGASG
;
A
#
# COMPACT_ATOMS: atom_id res chain seq x y z
N MET A 1 15.65 13.45 11.43
CA MET A 1 15.45 12.22 10.63
C MET A 1 16.11 12.33 9.26
N ALA A 2 15.78 13.31 8.40
CA ALA A 2 16.35 13.40 7.04
C ALA A 2 17.89 13.63 6.98
N THR A 3 18.47 14.26 7.99
CA THR A 3 19.92 14.56 8.07
C THR A 3 20.70 13.67 9.06
N ASP A 4 20.02 12.69 9.68
CA ASP A 4 20.62 11.79 10.66
C ASP A 4 20.47 10.33 10.16
N PRO A 5 21.56 9.74 9.62
CA PRO A 5 21.54 8.38 9.09
C PRO A 5 21.15 7.32 10.12
N VAL A 6 21.51 7.50 11.39
CA VAL A 6 21.22 6.52 12.46
C VAL A 6 19.74 6.58 12.83
N ALA A 7 19.19 7.79 12.96
CA ALA A 7 17.76 7.96 13.20
C ALA A 7 16.91 7.41 12.04
N PHE A 8 17.36 7.60 10.80
CA PHE A 8 16.69 7.05 9.63
C PHE A 8 16.79 5.53 9.56
N GLU A 9 17.95 4.92 9.84
CA GLU A 9 18.09 3.47 9.88
C GLU A 9 17.15 2.85 10.91
N ALA A 10 17.08 3.44 12.11
CA ALA A 10 16.16 2.98 13.14
C ALA A 10 14.70 3.10 12.69
N PHE A 11 14.33 4.20 12.04
CA PHE A 11 13.00 4.39 11.45
C PHE A 11 12.72 3.33 10.37
N TYR A 12 13.66 3.10 9.46
CA TYR A 12 13.56 2.11 8.38
C TYR A 12 13.31 0.71 8.95
N ARG A 13 14.16 0.26 9.88
CA ARG A 13 14.04 -1.08 10.49
C ARG A 13 12.71 -1.29 11.20
N ARG A 14 12.17 -0.26 11.87
CA ARG A 14 10.85 -0.36 12.53
C ARG A 14 9.69 -0.46 11.55
N ASN A 15 9.81 0.12 10.36
CA ASN A 15 8.67 0.34 9.46
C ASN A 15 8.72 -0.48 8.16
N VAL A 16 9.88 -0.99 7.76
CA VAL A 16 10.07 -1.70 6.48
C VAL A 16 9.12 -2.89 6.35
N ASP A 17 8.86 -3.60 7.44
CA ASP A 17 7.98 -4.76 7.39
C ASP A 17 6.51 -4.40 7.16
N ALA A 18 6.03 -3.34 7.81
CA ALA A 18 4.68 -2.85 7.63
C ALA A 18 4.48 -2.32 6.21
N VAL A 19 5.45 -1.57 5.68
CA VAL A 19 5.42 -1.07 4.29
C VAL A 19 5.47 -2.22 3.29
N THR A 20 6.33 -3.21 3.51
CA THR A 20 6.44 -4.36 2.60
C THR A 20 5.14 -5.15 2.56
N ARG A 21 4.49 -5.41 3.71
CA ARG A 21 3.15 -6.05 3.75
C ARG A 21 2.09 -5.19 3.05
N PHE A 22 2.09 -3.89 3.32
CA PHE A 22 1.16 -2.94 2.68
C PHE A 22 1.26 -2.96 1.15
N LEU A 23 2.48 -3.05 0.61
CA LEU A 23 2.78 -3.12 -0.83
C LEU A 23 2.47 -4.51 -1.40
N ALA A 24 2.89 -5.58 -0.72
CA ALA A 24 2.62 -6.96 -1.11
C ALA A 24 1.11 -7.29 -1.16
N ARG A 25 0.26 -6.61 -0.38
CA ARG A 25 -1.20 -6.73 -0.53
C ARG A 25 -1.74 -6.16 -1.85
N ARG A 26 -0.99 -5.28 -2.52
CA ARG A 26 -1.47 -4.44 -3.64
C ARG A 26 -0.70 -4.65 -4.96
N VAL A 27 0.42 -5.37 -4.91
CA VAL A 27 1.33 -5.66 -6.01
C VAL A 27 1.74 -7.12 -5.90
N ASP A 28 1.72 -7.82 -7.03
CA ASP A 28 1.91 -9.26 -7.17
C ASP A 28 3.34 -9.66 -7.57
N ASP A 29 4.10 -8.76 -8.17
CA ASP A 29 5.50 -8.99 -8.55
C ASP A 29 6.48 -8.64 -7.39
N PRO A 30 7.28 -9.60 -6.89
CA PRO A 30 8.26 -9.39 -5.83
C PRO A 30 9.30 -8.31 -6.14
N HIS A 31 9.77 -8.23 -7.40
CA HIS A 31 10.73 -7.21 -7.82
C HIS A 31 10.11 -5.81 -7.74
N THR A 32 8.88 -5.66 -8.23
CA THR A 32 8.14 -4.40 -8.12
C THR A 32 7.88 -4.02 -6.65
N VAL A 33 7.59 -4.98 -5.77
CA VAL A 33 7.47 -4.70 -4.33
C VAL A 33 8.79 -4.19 -3.76
N ALA A 34 9.92 -4.83 -4.07
CA ALA A 34 11.23 -4.40 -3.59
C ALA A 34 11.59 -2.98 -4.06
N ASP A 35 11.35 -2.69 -5.34
CA ASP A 35 11.60 -1.38 -5.93
C ASP A 35 10.70 -0.32 -5.28
N LEU A 36 9.41 -0.61 -5.10
CA LEU A 36 8.48 0.28 -4.40
C LEU A 36 8.87 0.52 -2.95
N VAL A 37 9.34 -0.50 -2.21
CA VAL A 37 9.85 -0.30 -0.84
C VAL A 37 10.98 0.74 -0.86
N ALA A 38 11.96 0.57 -1.76
CA ALA A 38 13.07 1.51 -1.88
C ALA A 38 12.57 2.93 -2.23
N GLU A 39 11.69 3.07 -3.22
CA GLU A 39 11.13 4.36 -3.62
C GLU A 39 10.33 5.03 -2.49
N VAL A 40 9.59 4.25 -1.69
CA VAL A 40 8.85 4.78 -0.53
C VAL A 40 9.81 5.37 0.48
N PHE A 41 10.88 4.66 0.84
CA PHE A 41 11.84 5.16 1.83
C PHE A 41 12.68 6.32 1.32
N VAL A 42 12.93 6.42 0.01
CA VAL A 42 13.48 7.64 -0.61
C VAL A 42 12.49 8.80 -0.46
N ALA A 43 11.21 8.60 -0.81
CA ALA A 43 10.19 9.64 -0.68
C ALA A 43 9.96 10.08 0.78
N VAL A 44 10.14 9.16 1.74
CA VAL A 44 10.10 9.45 3.18
C VAL A 44 11.23 10.41 3.59
N LEU A 45 12.44 10.22 3.08
CA LEU A 45 13.56 11.14 3.38
C LEU A 45 13.22 12.57 2.98
N ASP A 46 12.68 12.73 1.77
CA ASP A 46 12.29 14.04 1.23
C ASP A 46 11.11 14.66 2.00
N SER A 47 10.18 13.83 2.46
CA SER A 47 8.93 14.28 3.08
C SER A 47 8.94 14.24 4.61
N ALA A 48 10.01 13.81 5.26
CA ALA A 48 10.09 13.65 6.72
C ALA A 48 9.66 14.91 7.49
N HIS A 49 9.98 16.09 6.96
CA HIS A 49 9.62 17.39 7.54
C HIS A 49 8.11 17.70 7.51
N THR A 50 7.33 16.93 6.75
CA THR A 50 5.88 17.08 6.64
C THR A 50 5.12 16.28 7.70
N TYR A 51 5.78 15.36 8.39
CA TYR A 51 5.15 14.57 9.44
C TYR A 51 4.75 15.46 10.62
N ARG A 52 3.50 15.29 11.06
CA ARG A 52 2.89 16.03 12.16
C ARG A 52 2.13 15.05 13.03
N ALA A 53 2.65 14.78 14.22
CA ALA A 53 2.11 13.77 15.13
C ALA A 53 0.66 14.06 15.56
N GLU A 54 0.28 15.33 15.60
CA GLU A 54 -1.08 15.77 15.92
C GLU A 54 -2.11 15.41 14.83
N LEU A 55 -1.66 15.11 13.61
CA LEU A 55 -2.54 14.74 12.50
C LEU A 55 -2.77 13.21 12.41
N GLY A 56 -1.91 12.41 13.04
CA GLY A 56 -2.02 10.96 13.04
C GLY A 56 -0.70 10.25 13.35
N SER A 57 -0.77 8.92 13.45
CA SER A 57 0.40 8.08 13.69
C SER A 57 1.43 8.15 12.55
N GLU A 58 2.67 7.82 12.88
CA GLU A 58 3.78 7.67 11.92
C GLU A 58 3.41 6.69 10.79
N ILE A 59 2.77 5.57 11.12
CA ILE A 59 2.37 4.55 10.14
C ILE A 59 1.30 5.06 9.17
N ALA A 60 0.34 5.86 9.65
CA ALA A 60 -0.69 6.46 8.80
C ALA A 60 -0.10 7.45 7.79
N TRP A 61 0.84 8.28 8.23
CA TRP A 61 1.58 9.18 7.35
C TRP A 61 2.40 8.40 6.32
N LEU A 62 3.11 7.34 6.76
CA LEU A 62 3.92 6.48 5.91
C LEU A 62 3.11 5.77 4.83
N TYR A 63 1.92 5.23 5.17
CA TYR A 63 1.01 4.65 4.17
C TYR A 63 0.48 5.69 3.18
N GLY A 64 0.33 6.95 3.61
CA GLY A 64 0.05 8.06 2.72
C GLY A 64 1.17 8.31 1.71
N VAL A 65 2.42 8.29 2.15
CA VAL A 65 3.60 8.36 1.27
C VAL A 65 3.62 7.16 0.32
N ALA A 66 3.50 5.94 0.85
CA ALA A 66 3.52 4.71 0.05
C ALA A 66 2.46 4.69 -1.05
N ARG A 67 1.25 5.14 -0.73
CA ARG A 67 0.16 5.22 -1.71
C ARG A 67 0.43 6.24 -2.82
N LYS A 68 1.06 7.37 -2.50
CA LYS A 68 1.47 8.36 -3.51
C LYS A 68 2.53 7.78 -4.43
N THR A 69 3.49 7.03 -3.90
CA THR A 69 4.53 6.32 -4.66
C THR A 69 3.92 5.31 -5.63
N ILE A 70 3.06 4.39 -5.17
CA ILE A 70 2.34 3.44 -6.04
C ILE A 70 1.55 4.15 -7.15
N SER A 71 0.88 5.25 -6.80
CA SER A 71 0.09 6.03 -7.74
C SER A 71 0.96 6.70 -8.81
N ALA A 72 2.15 7.19 -8.43
CA ALA A 72 3.13 7.74 -9.36
C ALA A 72 3.69 6.66 -10.28
N GLU A 73 4.02 5.48 -9.74
CA GLU A 73 4.57 4.38 -10.53
C GLU A 73 3.56 3.84 -11.54
N ARG A 74 2.30 3.63 -11.15
CA ARG A 74 1.24 3.24 -12.09
C ARG A 74 1.05 4.27 -13.21
N ARG A 75 1.22 5.56 -12.94
CA ARG A 75 1.17 6.61 -13.98
C ARG A 75 2.38 6.55 -14.91
N ARG A 76 3.58 6.26 -14.39
CA ARG A 76 4.80 6.09 -15.19
C ARG A 76 4.67 4.86 -16.09
N ALA A 77 4.32 3.71 -15.52
CA ALA A 77 4.08 2.48 -16.26
C ALA A 77 3.03 2.68 -17.37
N TYR A 78 1.87 3.29 -17.06
CA TYR A 78 0.84 3.57 -18.07
C TYR A 78 1.34 4.45 -19.23
N LYS A 79 2.15 5.48 -18.94
CA LYS A 79 2.78 6.32 -19.98
C LYS A 79 3.81 5.53 -20.82
N GLN A 80 4.59 4.66 -20.18
CA GLN A 80 5.61 3.86 -20.85
C GLN A 80 4.99 2.76 -21.74
N TYR A 81 3.90 2.13 -21.28
CA TYR A 81 3.11 1.20 -22.10
C TYR A 81 2.56 1.85 -23.37
N GLN A 82 2.18 3.14 -23.31
CA GLN A 82 1.72 3.88 -24.49
C GLN A 82 2.84 4.28 -25.46
N LEU A 83 4.11 4.16 -25.07
CA LEU A 83 5.27 4.56 -25.88
C LEU A 83 6.07 3.37 -26.45
N THR A 84 5.66 2.13 -26.17
CA THR A 84 6.31 0.85 -26.54
C THR A 84 7.70 0.57 -25.95
N ASP A 85 7.96 -0.73 -25.95
CA ASP A 85 8.87 -1.57 -25.16
C ASP A 85 10.28 -1.01 -24.94
N ARG A 86 10.65 -0.77 -23.68
CA ARG A 86 12.03 -0.62 -23.25
C ARG A 86 12.24 -1.30 -21.90
N VAL A 87 12.92 -2.44 -22.01
CA VAL A 87 13.78 -3.12 -21.04
C VAL A 87 14.12 -2.23 -19.83
N SER A 88 13.49 -2.52 -18.70
CA SER A 88 14.03 -2.10 -17.40
C SER A 88 14.92 -3.22 -16.88
N GLY A 89 16.21 -2.91 -16.73
CA GLY A 89 17.12 -3.73 -15.94
C GLY A 89 16.60 -3.76 -14.50
N ARG A 90 15.89 -4.84 -14.16
CA ARG A 90 15.45 -5.10 -12.78
C ARG A 90 16.68 -5.13 -11.88
N ARG A 91 16.57 -4.54 -10.70
CA ARG A 91 17.59 -4.68 -9.66
C ARG A 91 17.83 -6.17 -9.42
N SER A 92 19.08 -6.62 -9.52
CA SER A 92 19.44 -7.98 -9.14
C SER A 92 19.28 -8.11 -7.62
N LEU A 93 18.18 -8.73 -7.21
CA LEU A 93 17.95 -9.12 -5.83
C LEU A 93 18.68 -10.45 -5.58
N ALA A 94 19.21 -10.64 -4.37
CA ALA A 94 19.70 -11.95 -3.98
C ALA A 94 18.55 -12.96 -3.98
N THR A 95 18.81 -14.21 -4.37
CA THR A 95 17.80 -15.28 -4.45
C THR A 95 17.00 -15.42 -3.15
N ASP A 96 17.67 -15.31 -2.00
CA ASP A 96 17.04 -15.42 -0.68
C ASP A 96 16.08 -14.26 -0.37
N ASP A 97 16.37 -13.05 -0.88
CA ASP A 97 15.51 -11.88 -0.68
C ASP A 97 14.26 -11.96 -1.57
N VAL A 98 14.39 -12.51 -2.78
CA VAL A 98 13.25 -12.81 -3.66
C VAL A 98 12.35 -13.85 -3.00
N ALA A 99 12.92 -14.97 -2.55
CA ALA A 99 12.16 -16.03 -1.89
C ALA A 99 11.42 -15.52 -0.63
N ARG A 100 12.05 -14.65 0.17
CA ARG A 100 11.40 -14.03 1.33
C ARG A 100 10.27 -13.08 0.92
N LEU A 101 10.41 -12.35 -0.18
CA LEU A 101 9.34 -11.50 -0.70
C LEU A 101 8.19 -12.32 -1.28
N GLU A 102 8.49 -13.40 -1.99
CA GLU A 102 7.50 -14.36 -2.49
C GLU A 102 6.70 -14.97 -1.34
N GLU A 103 7.37 -15.45 -0.29
CA GLU A 103 6.71 -15.98 0.92
C GLU A 103 5.78 -14.94 1.57
N ARG A 104 6.21 -13.67 1.64
CA ARG A 104 5.38 -12.59 2.17
C ARG A 104 4.19 -12.27 1.28
N ILE A 105 4.39 -12.27 -0.04
CA ILE A 105 3.32 -12.10 -1.02
C ILE A 105 2.30 -13.24 -0.90
N ASP A 106 2.78 -14.47 -0.73
CA ASP A 106 1.95 -15.65 -0.55
C ASP A 106 1.20 -15.64 0.78
N ALA A 107 1.85 -15.24 1.87
CA ALA A 107 1.20 -15.06 3.17
C ALA A 107 0.07 -14.02 3.11
N GLU A 108 0.22 -13.00 2.26
CA GLU A 108 -0.79 -11.94 2.07
C GLU A 108 -1.81 -12.28 0.96
N ARG A 109 -1.74 -13.47 0.35
CA ARG A 109 -2.64 -13.90 -0.75
C ARG A 109 -4.10 -13.98 -0.32
N HIS A 110 -4.39 -14.48 0.88
CA HIS A 110 -5.76 -14.50 1.42
C HIS A 110 -6.31 -13.08 1.62
N ALA A 111 -5.50 -12.17 2.16
CA ALA A 111 -5.88 -10.77 2.23
C ALA A 111 -6.17 -10.24 0.83
N ARG A 112 -5.30 -10.51 -0.15
CA ARG A 112 -5.49 -10.10 -1.55
C ARG A 112 -6.78 -10.63 -2.19
N GLN A 113 -7.20 -11.86 -1.91
CA GLN A 113 -8.50 -12.36 -2.37
C GLN A 113 -9.66 -11.52 -1.81
N VAL A 114 -9.57 -11.06 -0.57
CA VAL A 114 -10.51 -10.06 0.00
C VAL A 114 -10.40 -8.73 -0.73
N PHE A 115 -9.20 -8.27 -1.14
CA PHE A 115 -9.04 -7.08 -2.00
C PHE A 115 -9.69 -7.23 -3.38
N GLU A 116 -9.60 -8.41 -3.99
CA GLU A 116 -10.21 -8.71 -5.29
C GLU A 116 -11.74 -8.79 -5.18
N ALA A 117 -12.27 -9.37 -4.10
CA ALA A 117 -13.70 -9.33 -3.80
C ALA A 117 -14.22 -7.88 -3.60
N MET A 118 -13.34 -6.95 -3.22
CA MET A 118 -13.62 -5.52 -3.15
C MET A 118 -13.44 -4.79 -4.48
N ALA A 119 -13.06 -5.44 -5.58
CA ALA A 119 -12.77 -4.78 -6.86
C ALA A 119 -13.99 -4.05 -7.45
N GLU A 120 -15.19 -4.54 -7.17
CA GLU A 120 -16.48 -3.91 -7.54
C GLU A 120 -16.73 -2.59 -6.82
N LEU A 121 -16.00 -2.30 -5.74
CA LEU A 121 -16.13 -1.03 -5.03
C LEU A 121 -15.47 0.11 -5.79
N PRO A 122 -16.07 1.32 -5.81
CA PRO A 122 -15.40 2.52 -6.29
C PRO A 122 -14.03 2.69 -5.62
N LYS A 123 -13.00 3.03 -6.41
CA LYS A 123 -11.59 3.09 -5.96
C LYS A 123 -11.39 3.85 -4.65
N GLY A 124 -12.13 4.95 -4.44
CA GLY A 124 -12.06 5.74 -3.22
C GLY A 124 -12.70 5.08 -1.99
N GLU A 125 -13.77 4.31 -2.20
CA GLU A 125 -14.49 3.57 -1.15
C GLU A 125 -13.69 2.35 -0.71
N ARG A 126 -13.20 1.56 -1.68
CA ARG A 126 -12.27 0.47 -1.46
C ARG A 126 -11.06 0.92 -0.64
N ALA A 127 -10.42 2.01 -1.04
CA ALA A 127 -9.22 2.50 -0.39
C ALA A 127 -9.40 2.85 1.10
N VAL A 128 -10.55 3.45 1.46
CA VAL A 128 -10.85 3.74 2.87
C VAL A 128 -11.10 2.44 3.63
N LEU A 129 -11.84 1.51 3.02
CA LEU A 129 -12.17 0.25 3.65
C LEU A 129 -10.91 -0.60 3.92
N GLU A 130 -10.01 -0.72 2.94
CA GLU A 130 -8.72 -1.40 3.10
C GLU A 130 -7.91 -0.82 4.27
N LEU A 131 -7.74 0.51 4.29
CA LEU A 131 -6.93 1.16 5.31
C LEU A 131 -7.47 0.94 6.73
N VAL A 132 -8.80 0.84 6.86
CA VAL A 132 -9.45 0.68 8.17
C VAL A 132 -9.55 -0.79 8.60
N VAL A 133 -9.88 -1.69 7.68
CA VAL A 133 -10.20 -3.09 8.00
C VAL A 133 -8.99 -4.02 7.91
N ILE A 134 -8.03 -3.68 7.06
CA ILE A 134 -6.87 -4.53 6.79
C ILE A 134 -5.62 -3.90 7.39
N ASP A 135 -5.43 -2.61 7.13
CA ASP A 135 -4.28 -1.87 7.65
C ASP A 135 -4.53 -1.32 9.07
N GLN A 136 -5.70 -1.60 9.66
CA GLN A 136 -6.11 -1.30 11.05
C GLN A 136 -5.98 0.18 11.46
N LEU A 137 -6.04 1.10 10.49
CA LEU A 137 -6.04 2.53 10.77
C LEU A 137 -7.40 3.00 11.28
N THR A 138 -7.39 4.04 12.10
CA THR A 138 -8.62 4.78 12.39
C THR A 138 -9.14 5.48 11.13
N VAL A 139 -10.42 5.85 11.11
CA VAL A 139 -11.02 6.59 9.99
C VAL A 139 -10.31 7.94 9.76
N THR A 140 -9.81 8.56 10.83
CA THR A 140 -9.03 9.81 10.78
C THR A 140 -7.70 9.60 10.07
N GLU A 141 -6.96 8.56 10.48
CA GLU A 141 -5.68 8.21 9.89
C GLU A 141 -5.82 7.75 8.43
N ALA A 142 -6.88 6.99 8.11
CA ALA A 142 -7.20 6.64 6.73
C ALA A 142 -7.48 7.91 5.89
N ALA A 143 -8.18 8.90 6.46
CA ALA A 143 -8.42 10.18 5.77
C ALA A 143 -7.11 10.93 5.51
N LEU A 144 -6.20 10.96 6.49
CA LEU A 144 -4.86 11.54 6.37
C LEU A 144 -4.07 10.85 5.25
N ALA A 145 -3.96 9.52 5.30
CA ALA A 145 -3.24 8.71 4.32
C ALA A 145 -3.80 8.90 2.90
N LEU A 146 -5.11 9.13 2.76
CA LEU A 146 -5.77 9.37 1.48
C LEU A 146 -5.76 10.84 1.04
N GLY A 147 -5.33 11.78 1.89
CA GLY A 147 -5.40 13.22 1.61
C GLY A 147 -6.82 13.74 1.42
N ILE A 148 -7.79 13.23 2.18
CA ILE A 148 -9.21 13.62 2.11
C ILE A 148 -9.72 14.11 3.47
N ARG A 149 -10.87 14.81 3.47
CA ARG A 149 -11.56 15.20 4.71
C ARG A 149 -12.05 13.96 5.48
N GLN A 150 -11.96 13.98 6.81
CA GLN A 150 -12.46 12.90 7.67
C GLN A 150 -13.94 12.57 7.41
N SER A 151 -14.77 13.58 7.15
CA SER A 151 -16.18 13.39 6.78
C SER A 151 -16.35 12.61 5.48
N ALA A 152 -15.51 12.86 4.47
CA ALA A 152 -15.52 12.11 3.22
C ALA A 152 -15.08 10.66 3.42
N ALA A 153 -14.08 10.41 4.29
CA ALA A 153 -13.67 9.06 4.66
C ALA A 153 -14.81 8.28 5.35
N LYS A 154 -15.51 8.89 6.31
CA LYS A 154 -16.69 8.29 6.98
C LYS A 154 -17.78 7.88 5.97
N VAL A 155 -18.12 8.77 5.04
CA VAL A 155 -19.13 8.49 3.99
C VAL A 155 -18.68 7.34 3.09
N ARG A 156 -17.43 7.36 2.62
CA ARG A 156 -16.86 6.32 1.77
C ARG A 156 -16.83 4.96 2.47
N LEU A 157 -16.43 4.91 3.74
CA LEU A 157 -16.43 3.70 4.54
C LEU A 157 -17.85 3.12 4.70
N HIS A 158 -18.81 3.99 4.99
CA HIS A 158 -20.21 3.57 5.12
C HIS A 158 -20.74 2.97 3.82
N ARG A 159 -20.47 3.61 2.66
CA ARG A 159 -20.86 3.10 1.35
C ARG A 159 -20.19 1.77 1.02
N ALA A 160 -18.87 1.67 1.23
CA ALA A 160 -18.11 0.43 1.04
C ALA A 160 -18.73 -0.74 1.82
N ARG A 161 -19.01 -0.53 3.12
CA ARG A 161 -19.64 -1.55 3.98
C ARG A 161 -21.05 -1.92 3.51
N ARG A 162 -21.83 -0.95 3.02
CA ARG A 162 -23.18 -1.21 2.49
C ARG A 162 -23.10 -2.06 1.22
N THR A 163 -22.19 -1.73 0.30
CA THR A 163 -22.02 -2.48 -0.94
C THR A 163 -21.57 -3.91 -0.64
N LEU A 164 -20.60 -4.11 0.25
CA LEU A 164 -20.15 -5.45 0.64
C LEU A 164 -21.24 -6.32 1.26
N ARG A 165 -22.12 -5.75 2.11
CA ARG A 165 -23.25 -6.49 2.67
C ARG A 165 -24.27 -6.94 1.62
N ASN A 166 -24.30 -6.27 0.47
CA ASN A 166 -25.24 -6.55 -0.61
C ASN A 166 -24.62 -7.43 -1.70
N LEU A 167 -23.32 -7.73 -1.64
CA LEU A 167 -22.70 -8.68 -2.55
C LEU A 167 -23.14 -10.10 -2.13
N PRO A 168 -23.70 -10.92 -3.03
CA PRO A 168 -23.89 -12.33 -2.76
C PRO A 168 -22.49 -12.92 -2.54
N PHE A 169 -22.21 -13.38 -1.32
CA PHE A 169 -20.91 -13.95 -0.98
C PHE A 169 -20.77 -15.31 -1.68
N VAL A 170 -20.28 -15.28 -2.92
CA VAL A 170 -19.91 -16.50 -3.64
C VAL A 170 -18.51 -16.88 -3.13
N MET A 171 -18.45 -17.68 -2.07
CA MET A 171 -17.29 -18.52 -1.85
C MET A 171 -17.32 -19.63 -2.89
N SER A 172 -16.55 -19.47 -3.97
CA SER A 172 -16.13 -20.60 -4.78
C SER A 172 -14.61 -20.64 -4.75
N GLY A 173 -14.05 -21.73 -4.22
CA GLY A 173 -12.60 -21.98 -4.24
C GLY A 173 -11.98 -22.47 -2.94
N ALA A 174 -12.55 -23.49 -2.30
CA ALA A 174 -11.79 -24.41 -1.44
C ALA A 174 -12.49 -25.78 -1.45
N SER A 175 -12.37 -26.46 -2.59
CA SER A 175 -12.57 -27.90 -2.71
C SER A 175 -11.53 -28.38 -3.71
N GLY A 176 -10.57 -29.14 -3.19
CA GLY A 176 -9.37 -29.60 -3.87
C GLY A 176 -8.34 -29.99 -2.83
#